data_AF-A0A374NKE6-F1
#
_entry.id   AF-A0A374NKE6-F1
#
_cell.length_a   1.000
_cell.length_b   1.000
_cell.length_c   1.000
_cell.angle_alpha   90.00
_cell.angle_beta   90.00
_cell.angle_gamma   90.00
#
_symmetry.space_group_name_H-M   'P 1'
#
loop_
_entity.id
_entity.type
_entity.pdbx_description
1 polymer ?
#
loop_
_entity_poly.entity_id
_entity_poly.type
_entity_poly.pdbx_seq_one_letter_code
_entity_poly.pdbx_strand_id
1 'polypeptide(L)'
;MWIKTIGQNIYEIIPATICQYTGLKDSSGNKIWENDILMRNQDPNDLYKIVFGEFDVINTDNLKVVTKVIGWHCRVLKTDGSNECIPFCLPIPLSKRFIKRAILEVVGNTINRSNSEK
;
A
#
# COMPACT_ATOMS: atom_id res chain seq x y z
N MET A 1 -2.76 23.83 -10.58
CA MET A 1 -2.24 24.52 -9.39
C MET A 1 -3.29 24.36 -8.30
N TRP A 2 -2.93 23.76 -7.16
CA TRP A 2 -3.86 23.62 -6.03
C TRP A 2 -3.59 24.75 -5.05
N ILE A 3 -4.65 25.40 -4.60
CA ILE A 3 -4.56 26.59 -3.76
C ILE A 3 -5.52 26.37 -2.59
N LYS A 4 -5.01 26.50 -1.36
CA LYS A 4 -5.85 26.45 -0.16
C LYS A 4 -5.83 27.81 0.53
N THR A 5 -7.01 28.36 0.75
CA THR A 5 -7.19 29.61 1.47
C THR A 5 -7.42 29.32 2.95
N ILE A 6 -6.57 29.85 3.82
CA ILE A 6 -6.78 29.83 5.28
C ILE A 6 -6.77 31.28 5.75
N GLY A 7 -7.95 31.86 5.99
CA GLY A 7 -8.10 33.30 6.23
C GLY A 7 -7.90 34.11 4.95
N GLN A 8 -7.05 35.14 4.98
CA GLN A 8 -6.67 35.98 3.82
C GLN A 8 -5.39 35.52 3.10
N ASN A 9 -4.70 34.47 3.59
CA ASN A 9 -3.46 33.99 3.00
C ASN A 9 -3.71 32.85 2.00
N ILE A 10 -2.96 32.92 0.90
CA ILE A 10 -3.01 31.98 -0.23
C ILE A 10 -1.73 31.15 -0.18
N TYR A 11 -1.86 29.83 0.00
CA TYR A 11 -0.71 28.93 -0.01
C TYR A 11 -0.71 28.11 -1.29
N GLU A 12 0.43 28.12 -1.98
CA GLU A 12 0.67 27.20 -3.09
C GLU A 12 0.90 25.80 -2.54
N ILE A 13 0.06 24.86 -2.98
CA ILE A 13 0.22 23.46 -2.66
C ILE A 13 0.95 22.80 -3.81
N ILE A 14 2.12 22.22 -3.51
CA ILE A 14 2.82 21.30 -4.42
C ILE A 14 2.08 19.95 -4.34
N PRO A 15 1.34 19.52 -5.37
CA PRO A 15 0.47 18.34 -5.23
C PRO A 15 1.23 17.06 -4.95
N ALA A 16 2.48 16.98 -5.41
CA ALA A 16 3.38 15.85 -5.17
C ALA A 16 3.78 15.67 -3.69
N THR A 17 3.51 16.63 -2.81
CA THR A 17 3.81 16.52 -1.38
C THR A 17 2.61 16.09 -0.53
N ILE A 18 1.44 15.88 -1.14
CA ILE A 18 0.22 15.44 -0.47
C ILE A 18 -0.06 13.98 -0.79
N CYS A 19 -0.23 13.16 0.24
CA CYS A 19 -0.67 11.77 0.09
C CYS A 19 -2.13 11.72 -0.37
N GLN A 20 -2.42 10.89 -1.38
CA GLN A 20 -3.77 10.73 -1.90
C GLN A 20 -4.56 9.66 -1.14
N TYR A 21 -5.86 9.91 -0.93
CA TYR A 21 -6.77 8.91 -0.37
C TYR A 21 -7.07 7.83 -1.42
N THR A 22 -6.96 6.56 -1.04
CA THR A 22 -7.22 5.44 -1.96
C THR A 22 -8.71 5.22 -2.27
N GLY A 23 -9.62 5.81 -1.49
CA GLY A 23 -11.05 5.50 -1.54
C GLY A 23 -11.44 4.28 -0.70
N LEU A 24 -10.47 3.54 -0.15
CA LEU A 24 -10.68 2.29 0.57
C LEU A 24 -10.41 2.43 2.07
N LYS A 25 -11.00 1.51 2.82
CA LYS A 25 -10.78 1.34 4.26
C LYS A 25 -10.20 -0.02 4.54
N ASP A 26 -9.37 -0.10 5.57
CA ASP A 26 -8.78 -1.33 6.10
C ASP A 26 -9.84 -2.23 6.77
N SER A 27 -9.46 -3.40 7.29
CA SER A 27 -10.41 -4.31 7.96
C SER A 27 -11.04 -3.71 9.21
N SER A 28 -10.36 -2.76 9.85
CA SER A 28 -10.79 -2.07 11.07
C SER A 28 -11.58 -0.77 10.79
N GLY A 29 -11.76 -0.41 9.52
CA GLY A 29 -12.54 0.75 9.09
C GLY A 29 -11.75 2.05 8.97
N ASN A 30 -10.43 2.03 9.14
CA ASN A 30 -9.53 3.16 8.96
C ASN A 30 -9.32 3.45 7.47
N LYS A 31 -9.21 4.72 7.10
CA LYS A 31 -8.91 5.13 5.73
C LYS A 31 -7.49 4.72 5.35
N ILE A 32 -7.31 4.19 4.15
CA ILE A 32 -6.01 3.87 3.58
C ILE A 32 -5.57 5.01 2.66
N TRP A 33 -4.36 5.51 2.88
CA TRP A 33 -3.73 6.60 2.14
C TRP A 33 -2.49 6.12 1.40
N GLU A 34 -2.04 6.94 0.47
CA GLU A 34 -0.74 6.78 -0.17
C GLU A 34 0.39 6.69 0.86
N ASN A 35 1.34 5.79 0.63
CA ASN A 35 2.47 5.47 1.50
C ASN A 35 2.16 4.75 2.81
N ASP A 36 0.88 4.55 3.17
CA ASP A 36 0.53 3.74 4.34
C ASP A 36 1.15 2.34 4.27
N ILE A 37 1.51 1.84 5.45
CA ILE A 37 2.00 0.49 5.67
C ILE A 37 0.86 -0.33 6.25
N LEU A 38 0.47 -1.37 5.53
CA LEU A 38 -0.50 -2.36 5.96
C LEU A 38 0.22 -3.58 6.51
N MET A 39 -0.33 -4.13 7.59
CA MET A 39 0.10 -5.38 8.18
C MET A 39 -1.00 -6.42 7.99
N ARG A 40 -0.60 -7.62 7.58
CA ARG A 40 -1.53 -8.73 7.44
C ARG A 40 -1.70 -9.45 8.76
N ASN A 41 -2.94 -9.65 9.21
CA ASN A 41 -3.26 -10.52 10.34
C ASN A 41 -2.39 -10.30 11.59
N GLN A 42 -2.04 -9.03 11.87
CA GLN A 42 -1.18 -8.63 12.99
C GLN A 42 0.22 -9.25 12.99
N ASP A 43 0.71 -9.72 11.84
CA ASP A 43 2.06 -10.27 11.69
C ASP A 43 3.06 -9.17 11.31
N PRO A 44 4.00 -8.80 12.20
CA PRO A 44 5.00 -7.76 11.93
C PRO A 44 6.00 -8.15 10.83
N ASN A 45 5.97 -9.39 10.36
CA ASN A 45 6.77 -9.86 9.25
C ASN A 45 6.04 -9.82 7.91
N ASP A 46 4.72 -9.61 7.84
CA ASP A 46 3.95 -9.54 6.59
C ASP A 46 3.42 -8.12 6.35
N LEU A 47 4.29 -7.29 5.76
CA LEU A 47 4.09 -5.85 5.60
C LEU A 47 4.01 -5.42 4.13
N TYR A 48 3.07 -4.53 3.84
CA TYR A 48 2.83 -3.96 2.51
C TYR A 48 2.87 -2.44 2.56
N LYS A 49 3.51 -1.80 1.59
CA LYS A 49 3.40 -0.36 1.36
C LYS A 49 2.40 -0.07 0.27
N ILE A 50 1.52 0.91 0.48
CA ILE A 50 0.57 1.39 -0.51
C ILE A 50 1.23 2.40 -1.43
N VAL A 51 1.17 2.13 -2.73
CA VAL A 51 1.72 2.98 -3.78
C VAL A 51 0.73 3.10 -4.92
N PHE A 52 0.74 4.26 -5.58
CA PHE A 52 0.05 4.46 -6.86
C PHE A 52 1.08 4.39 -7.99
N GLY A 53 0.82 3.56 -8.99
CA GLY A 53 1.77 3.44 -10.10
C GLY A 53 1.40 2.33 -11.06
N GLU A 54 2.29 2.15 -12.03
CA GLU A 54 2.20 1.08 -13.01
C GLU A 54 2.74 -0.25 -12.42
N PHE A 55 2.01 -1.33 -12.66
CA PHE A 55 2.42 -2.67 -12.26
C PHE A 55 1.97 -3.74 -13.25
N ASP A 56 2.70 -4.86 -13.24
CA ASP A 56 2.45 -6.01 -14.12
C ASP A 56 1.29 -6.86 -13.60
N VAL A 57 0.34 -7.15 -14.48
CA VAL A 57 -0.68 -8.19 -14.28
C VAL A 57 -0.15 -9.46 -14.93
N ILE A 58 0.11 -10.48 -14.12
CA ILE A 58 0.61 -11.76 -14.59
C ILE A 58 -0.50 -12.81 -14.67
N ASN A 59 -0.31 -13.80 -15.55
CA ASN A 59 -1.08 -15.03 -15.53
C ASN A 59 -0.53 -15.95 -14.43
N THR A 60 -1.40 -16.42 -13.54
CA THR A 60 -1.02 -17.24 -12.38
C THR A 60 -0.47 -18.61 -12.75
N ASP A 61 -0.86 -19.15 -13.90
CA ASP A 61 -0.53 -20.53 -14.29
C ASP A 61 0.89 -20.63 -14.88
N ASN A 62 1.36 -19.57 -15.53
CA ASN A 62 2.65 -19.55 -16.23
C ASN A 62 3.57 -18.39 -15.82
N LEU A 63 3.14 -17.54 -14.89
CA LEU A 63 3.87 -16.39 -14.36
C LEU A 63 4.29 -15.35 -15.42
N LYS A 64 3.70 -15.39 -16.63
CA LYS A 64 3.99 -14.42 -17.69
C LYS A 64 3.17 -13.15 -17.48
N VAL A 65 3.79 -12.01 -17.74
CA VAL A 65 3.10 -10.72 -17.80
C VAL A 65 2.10 -10.76 -18.96
N VAL A 66 0.84 -10.52 -18.64
CA VAL A 66 -0.26 -10.41 -19.61
C VAL A 66 -0.39 -8.96 -20.06
N THR A 67 -0.36 -8.03 -19.10
CA THR A 67 -0.52 -6.60 -19.36
C THR A 67 0.05 -5.76 -18.22
N LYS A 68 0.20 -4.46 -18.45
CA LYS A 68 0.53 -3.47 -17.42
C LYS A 68 -0.68 -2.58 -17.17
N VAL A 69 -0.91 -2.24 -15.91
CA VAL A 69 -2.01 -1.35 -15.50
C VAL A 69 -1.50 -0.32 -14.51
N ILE A 70 -2.17 0.83 -14.45
CA ILE A 70 -1.87 1.90 -13.49
C ILE A 70 -2.96 1.90 -12.42
N GLY A 71 -2.57 1.88 -11.15
CA GLY A 71 -3.51 1.96 -10.05
C GLY A 71 -2.88 1.83 -8.67
N TRP A 72 -3.74 1.75 -7.65
CA TRP A 72 -3.32 1.45 -6.29
C TRP A 72 -2.91 -0.01 -6.17
N HIS A 73 -1.70 -0.25 -5.68
CA HIS A 73 -1.22 -1.59 -5.43
C HIS A 73 -0.34 -1.64 -4.17
N CYS A 74 -0.27 -2.83 -3.59
CA CYS A 74 0.58 -3.14 -2.47
C CYS A 74 1.97 -3.54 -2.98
N ARG A 75 3.02 -2.87 -2.48
CA ARG A 75 4.41 -3.31 -2.61
C ARG A 75 4.81 -4.07 -1.35
N VAL A 76 5.31 -5.29 -1.50
CA VAL A 76 5.78 -6.10 -0.36
C VAL A 76 7.04 -5.47 0.24
N LEU A 77 7.05 -5.25 1.55
CA LEU A 77 8.18 -4.69 2.31
C LEU A 77 8.92 -5.78 3.09
N LYS A 78 8.17 -6.69 3.71
CA LYS A 78 8.69 -7.80 4.50
C LYS A 78 7.71 -8.97 4.38
N THR A 79 8.25 -10.18 4.31
CA THR A 79 7.56 -11.45 4.50
C THR A 79 8.47 -12.34 5.37
N ASP A 80 7.88 -13.16 6.22
CA ASP A 80 8.50 -14.06 7.21
C ASP A 80 9.33 -15.21 6.63
N GLY A 81 9.51 -15.29 5.31
CA GLY A 81 10.51 -16.19 4.72
C GLY A 81 10.00 -17.12 3.63
N SER A 82 9.16 -16.63 2.72
CA SER A 82 9.01 -17.27 1.42
C SER A 82 9.29 -16.29 0.28
N ASN A 83 10.52 -15.79 0.22
CA ASN A 83 11.06 -15.18 -1.02
C ASN A 83 11.04 -16.17 -2.22
N GLU A 84 10.72 -17.46 -1.98
CA GLU A 84 10.56 -18.52 -2.98
C GLU A 84 9.11 -18.71 -3.44
N CYS A 85 8.10 -18.14 -2.76
CA CYS A 85 6.72 -18.27 -3.19
C CYS A 85 6.34 -17.20 -4.21
N ILE A 86 6.75 -17.41 -5.46
CA ILE A 86 6.21 -16.72 -6.63
C ILE A 86 4.78 -17.27 -6.83
N PRO A 87 3.78 -16.73 -6.11
CA PRO A 87 2.97 -15.61 -6.61
C PRO A 87 2.67 -14.50 -5.57
N PHE A 88 3.19 -14.57 -4.34
CA PHE A 88 2.81 -13.66 -3.24
C PHE A 88 3.70 -12.41 -3.10
N CYS A 89 4.86 -12.37 -3.77
CA CYS A 89 5.78 -11.22 -3.78
C CYS A 89 5.49 -10.18 -4.90
N LEU A 90 4.47 -10.42 -5.71
CA LEU A 90 4.14 -9.54 -6.83
C LEU A 90 3.31 -8.33 -6.37
N PRO A 91 3.35 -7.21 -7.11
CA PRO A 91 2.50 -6.07 -6.82
C PRO A 91 1.02 -6.46 -6.86
N ILE A 92 0.35 -6.40 -5.71
CA ILE A 92 -1.04 -6.84 -5.57
C ILE A 92 -1.97 -5.64 -5.74
N PRO A 93 -2.93 -5.66 -6.68
CA PRO A 93 -3.93 -4.61 -6.79
C PRO A 93 -4.67 -4.40 -5.46
N LEU A 94 -4.73 -3.15 -5.00
CA LEU A 94 -5.47 -2.83 -3.79
C LEU A 94 -6.96 -2.94 -4.08
N SER A 95 -7.62 -3.91 -3.45
CA SER A 95 -9.05 -4.15 -3.62
C SER A 95 -9.74 -4.45 -2.30
N LYS A 96 -11.02 -4.11 -2.21
CA LYS A 96 -11.86 -4.42 -1.04
C LYS A 96 -11.88 -5.92 -0.70
N ARG A 97 -11.82 -6.78 -1.72
CA ARG A 97 -11.75 -8.24 -1.53
C ARG A 97 -10.43 -8.65 -0.89
N PHE A 98 -9.32 -8.10 -1.36
CA PHE A 98 -7.99 -8.40 -0.81
C PHE A 98 -7.88 -7.95 0.64
N ILE A 99 -8.24 -6.69 0.95
CA ILE A 99 -8.21 -6.13 2.31
C ILE A 99 -8.98 -7.02 3.30
N LYS A 100 -10.19 -7.44 2.95
CA LYS A 100 -11.04 -8.27 3.82
C LYS A 100 -10.50 -9.68 4.02
N ARG A 101 -10.01 -10.32 2.96
CA ARG A 101 -9.54 -11.71 3.03
C ARG A 101 -8.20 -11.82 3.75
N ALA A 102 -7.33 -10.83 3.56
CA ALA A 102 -6.03 -10.79 4.21
C ALA A 102 -6.09 -10.17 5.61
N ILE A 103 -7.20 -9.55 6.02
CA ILE A 103 -7.31 -8.86 7.32
C ILE A 103 -6.17 -7.82 7.41
N LEU A 104 -6.14 -6.91 6.43
CA LEU A 104 -5.13 -5.86 6.36
C LEU A 104 -5.52 -4.70 7.27
N GLU A 105 -4.59 -4.32 8.14
CA GLU A 105 -4.74 -3.20 9.08
C GLU A 105 -3.63 -2.16 8.85
N VAL A 106 -3.98 -0.87 8.92
CA VAL A 106 -2.98 0.21 8.82
C VAL A 106 -2.16 0.27 10.11
N VAL A 107 -0.84 0.18 10.01
CA VAL A 107 0.08 0.27 11.16
C VAL A 107 0.78 1.63 11.24
N GLY A 108 0.83 2.37 10.14
CA GLY A 108 1.38 3.71 10.09
C GLY A 108 1.99 4.02 8.72
N ASN A 109 2.79 5.07 8.66
CA ASN A 109 3.46 5.53 7.43
C ASN A 109 5.00 5.50 7.54
N THR A 110 5.53 5.07 8.68
CA THR A 110 6.97 4.88 8.91
C THR A 110 7.22 3.53 9.58
N ILE A 111 8.24 2.80 9.12
CA ILE A 111 8.70 1.58 9.80
C ILE A 111 9.74 2.04 10.83
N ASN A 112 9.33 2.21 12.09
CA ASN A 112 10.30 2.40 13.16
C ASN A 112 11.07 1.07 13.32
N ARG A 113 12.32 1.01 12.85
CA ARG A 113 13.23 -0.14 13.02
C ARG A 113 13.69 -0.35 14.48
N SER A 114 12.95 0.16 15.47
CA SER A 114 13.42 0.24 16.86
C SER A 114 13.01 -0.93 17.76
N ASN A 115 12.58 -2.08 17.22
CA ASN A 115 12.19 -3.25 18.03
C ASN A 115 12.77 -4.57 17.48
N SER A 116 14.04 -4.57 17.03
CA SER A 116 14.77 -5.81 16.71
C SER A 116 15.93 -6.11 17.66
N GLU A 117 15.90 -5.56 18.88
CA GLU A 117 16.84 -5.89 19.96
C GLU A 117 16.12 -5.83 21.32
N LYS A 118 15.48 -6.94 21.72
CA LYS A 118 15.31 -7.33 23.13
C LYS A 118 15.30 -8.85 23.21
#